data_AF-A0A9X9I5E5-F1
#
_entry.id   AF-A0A9X9I5E5-F1
#
_cell.length_a   1.000
_cell.length_b   1.000
_cell.length_c   1.000
_cell.angle_alpha   90.00
_cell.angle_beta   90.00
_cell.angle_gamma   90.00
#
_symmetry.space_group_name_H-M   'P 1'
#
loop_
_entity.id
_entity.type
_entity.pdbx_description
1 polymer ?
#
loop_
_entity_poly.entity_id
_entity_poly.type
_entity_poly.pdbx_seq_one_letter_code
_entity_poly.pdbx_strand_id
1 'polypeptide(L)'
;MSFILEISGELACFTRPELKVERVSYPVITPSVARNILMAILWKPAIRWRIQKLEILKPIQWTNIRRNEVGTKMSERSGSLYIEDNRQQRASMLLKDVAYRIHADFDMTSEAGEGDNYIKFAEMFKRRAKKGQYFHQPYLGCREFPCHFRLLEKAEDGLPREDITQDFGFMLYDMDFSKSDPRDSNNAEPMFYQCKAINGVITVPQLIARR
;
A
#
# COMPACT_ATOMS: atom_id res chain seq x y z
N MET A 1 6.63 11.64 -16.13
CA MET A 1 7.97 11.10 -15.81
C MET A 1 7.76 10.07 -14.71
N SER A 2 8.27 8.85 -14.80
CA SER A 2 8.02 7.85 -13.74
C SER A 2 9.00 8.02 -12.59
N PHE A 3 8.48 8.10 -11.36
CA PHE A 3 9.26 8.03 -10.13
C PHE A 3 9.51 6.57 -9.77
N ILE A 4 10.75 6.27 -9.37
CA ILE A 4 11.18 4.94 -8.97
C ILE A 4 11.48 4.95 -7.48
N LEU A 5 10.65 4.26 -6.70
CA LEU A 5 10.81 4.15 -5.26
C LEU A 5 11.11 2.70 -4.88
N GLU A 6 12.29 2.45 -4.33
CA GLU A 6 12.61 1.18 -3.70
C GLU A 6 12.10 1.19 -2.26
N ILE A 7 11.42 0.13 -1.86
CA ILE A 7 10.85 -0.03 -0.52
C ILE A 7 11.24 -1.38 0.08
N SER A 8 11.36 -1.44 1.40
CA SER A 8 11.66 -2.67 2.12
C SER A 8 11.14 -2.65 3.55
N GLY A 9 11.07 -3.83 4.16
CA GLY A 9 10.78 -3.99 5.59
C GLY A 9 10.87 -5.44 6.03
N GLU A 10 11.05 -5.64 7.33
CA GLU A 10 11.24 -6.97 7.92
C GLU A 10 9.98 -7.84 7.88
N LEU A 11 8.81 -7.20 7.93
CA LEU A 11 7.50 -7.83 7.90
C LEU A 11 6.55 -7.04 7.02
N ALA A 12 5.57 -7.71 6.43
CA ALA A 12 4.47 -7.06 5.72
C ALA A 12 3.16 -7.86 5.84
N CYS A 13 2.04 -7.14 5.78
CA CYS A 13 0.71 -7.75 5.77
C CYS A 13 -0.23 -7.00 4.83
N PHE A 14 -0.33 -7.47 3.60
CA PHE A 14 -1.26 -6.99 2.61
C PHE A 14 -2.57 -7.78 2.74
N THR A 15 -3.34 -7.50 3.78
CA THR A 15 -4.45 -8.35 4.23
C THR A 15 -5.46 -8.66 3.12
N ARG A 16 -5.77 -9.94 2.96
CA ARG A 16 -6.87 -10.44 2.13
C ARG A 16 -8.22 -10.04 2.73
N PRO A 17 -9.07 -9.28 2.01
CA PRO A 17 -10.36 -8.82 2.55
C PRO A 17 -11.34 -9.95 2.89
N GLU A 18 -11.18 -11.12 2.26
CA GLU A 18 -12.01 -12.32 2.50
C GLU A 18 -11.71 -13.01 3.84
N LEU A 19 -10.54 -12.80 4.44
CA LEU A 19 -10.10 -13.43 5.69
C LEU A 19 -10.06 -12.41 6.84
N LYS A 20 -11.25 -12.10 7.38
CA LYS A 20 -11.43 -11.03 8.37
C LYS A 20 -11.05 -11.40 9.81
N VAL A 21 -11.04 -12.69 10.16
CA VAL A 21 -10.79 -13.16 11.52
C VAL A 21 -9.31 -13.44 11.74
N GLU A 22 -8.71 -14.23 10.84
CA GLU A 22 -7.26 -14.49 10.81
C GLU A 22 -6.65 -13.69 9.67
N ARG A 23 -5.65 -12.87 9.97
CA ARG A 23 -5.04 -12.01 8.95
C ARG A 23 -4.10 -12.84 8.09
N VAL A 24 -4.42 -12.96 6.81
CA VAL A 24 -3.54 -13.59 5.82
C VAL A 24 -3.17 -12.54 4.79
N SER A 25 -1.86 -12.34 4.60
CA SER A 25 -1.35 -11.43 3.58
C SER A 25 -1.57 -11.99 2.17
N TYR A 26 -1.71 -11.11 1.19
CA TYR A 26 -1.37 -11.45 -0.19
C TYR A 26 0.13 -11.77 -0.31
N PRO A 27 0.54 -12.57 -1.33
CA PRO A 27 1.95 -12.94 -1.54
C PRO A 27 2.83 -11.76 -1.97
N VAL A 28 2.24 -10.69 -2.50
CA VAL A 28 2.94 -9.50 -3.00
C VAL A 28 2.17 -8.23 -2.64
N ILE A 29 2.85 -7.08 -2.71
CA ILE A 29 2.26 -5.77 -2.43
C ILE A 29 1.10 -5.46 -3.39
N THR A 30 0.03 -4.86 -2.86
CA THR A 30 -1.11 -4.40 -3.67
C THR A 30 -0.87 -2.98 -4.20
N PRO A 31 -1.45 -2.60 -5.37
CA PRO A 31 -1.38 -1.23 -5.88
C PRO A 31 -1.88 -0.18 -4.87
N SER A 32 -2.95 -0.49 -4.11
CA SER A 32 -3.46 0.37 -3.04
C SER A 32 -2.41 0.69 -1.98
N VAL A 33 -1.67 -0.32 -1.50
CA VAL A 33 -0.62 -0.10 -0.47
C VAL A 33 0.55 0.69 -1.06
N ALA A 34 0.98 0.38 -2.28
CA ALA A 34 2.02 1.15 -2.97
C ALA A 34 1.63 2.63 -3.13
N ARG A 35 0.37 2.90 -3.50
CA ARG A 35 -0.19 4.27 -3.59
C ARG A 35 -0.15 4.98 -2.23
N ASN A 36 -0.56 4.29 -1.17
CA ASN A 36 -0.55 4.85 0.18
C ASN A 36 0.86 5.19 0.68
N ILE A 37 1.88 4.41 0.32
CA ILE A 37 3.29 4.71 0.65
C ILE A 37 3.74 6.02 -0.03
N LEU A 38 3.40 6.21 -1.31
CA LEU A 38 3.70 7.47 -2.02
C LEU A 38 2.97 8.66 -1.39
N MET A 39 1.69 8.47 -1.01
CA MET A 39 0.89 9.49 -0.34
C MET A 39 1.43 9.87 1.03
N ALA A 40 2.00 8.90 1.78
CA ALA A 40 2.65 9.16 3.05
C ALA A 40 3.84 10.11 2.90
N ILE A 41 4.57 10.04 1.78
CA ILE A 41 5.67 10.97 1.45
C ILE A 41 5.11 12.33 1.00
N LEU A 42 4.21 12.32 0.02
CA LEU A 42 3.52 13.51 -0.46
C LEU A 42 2.11 13.18 -0.93
N TRP A 43 1.14 13.86 -0.33
CA TRP A 43 -0.23 13.92 -0.83
C TRP A 43 -0.75 15.34 -0.77
N LYS A 44 -1.51 15.72 -1.80
CA LYS A 44 -2.31 16.93 -1.88
C LYS A 44 -3.60 16.58 -2.65
N PRO A 45 -4.72 17.27 -2.37
CA PRO A 45 -5.94 17.05 -3.13
C PRO A 45 -5.76 17.31 -4.64
N ALA A 46 -4.87 18.24 -4.99
CA ALA A 46 -4.47 18.60 -6.35
C ALA A 46 -3.77 17.47 -7.16
N ILE A 47 -3.36 16.36 -6.54
CA ILE A 47 -2.65 15.27 -7.22
C ILE A 47 -3.24 13.90 -6.89
N ARG A 48 -3.20 13.00 -7.87
CA ARG A 48 -3.57 11.59 -7.70
C ARG A 48 -2.44 10.68 -8.16
N TRP A 49 -1.90 9.90 -7.23
CA TRP A 49 -0.86 8.91 -7.52
C TRP A 49 -1.41 7.74 -8.33
N ARG A 50 -0.62 7.32 -9.33
CA ARG A 50 -0.94 6.27 -10.27
C ARG A 50 0.22 5.29 -10.38
N ILE A 51 -0.02 4.07 -9.90
CA ILE A 51 0.97 2.99 -9.98
C ILE A 51 0.98 2.42 -11.40
N GLN A 52 2.17 2.29 -11.98
CA GLN A 52 2.37 1.80 -13.33
C GLN A 52 2.81 0.33 -13.32
N LYS A 53 3.82 0.02 -12.51
CA LYS A 53 4.29 -1.34 -12.29
C LYS A 53 4.93 -1.48 -10.91
N LEU A 54 4.99 -2.72 -10.45
CA LEU A 54 5.63 -3.13 -9.21
C LEU A 54 6.65 -4.22 -9.55
N GLU A 55 7.85 -4.14 -8.99
CA GLU A 55 8.88 -5.18 -9.14
C GLU A 55 9.14 -5.84 -7.80
N ILE A 56 9.22 -7.18 -7.79
CA ILE A 56 9.54 -7.98 -6.61
C ILE A 56 11.07 -8.06 -6.54
N LEU A 57 11.66 -7.62 -5.43
CA LEU A 57 13.13 -7.54 -5.26
C LEU A 57 13.68 -8.59 -4.28
N LYS A 58 12.80 -9.33 -3.61
CA LYS A 58 13.15 -10.40 -2.67
C LYS A 58 12.19 -11.58 -2.80
N PRO A 59 12.64 -12.81 -2.48
CA PRO A 59 11.79 -13.99 -2.56
C PRO A 59 10.59 -13.87 -1.61
N ILE A 60 9.48 -14.53 -1.98
CA ILE A 60 8.26 -14.53 -1.17
C ILE A 60 8.48 -15.47 0.02
N GLN A 61 8.66 -14.91 1.21
CA GLN A 61 8.83 -15.66 2.45
C GLN A 61 7.68 -15.41 3.41
N TRP A 62 7.16 -16.48 4.00
CA TRP A 62 6.06 -16.42 4.95
C TRP A 62 6.54 -16.58 6.38
N THR A 63 5.85 -15.94 7.31
CA THR A 63 6.03 -16.14 8.76
C THR A 63 4.68 -16.06 9.47
N ASN A 64 4.59 -16.69 10.63
CA ASN A 64 3.39 -16.70 11.45
C ASN A 64 3.64 -15.98 12.76
N ILE A 65 2.75 -15.05 13.11
CA ILE A 65 2.78 -14.35 14.39
C ILE A 65 1.42 -14.52 15.08
N ARG A 66 1.44 -14.81 16.38
CA ARG A 66 0.22 -14.77 17.21
C ARG A 66 0.23 -13.50 18.05
N ARG A 67 -0.90 -12.79 18.07
CA ARG A 67 -1.08 -11.57 18.84
C ARG A 67 -2.33 -11.66 19.69
N ASN A 68 -2.30 -10.99 20.82
CA ASN A 68 -3.48 -10.74 21.62
C ASN A 68 -4.15 -9.47 21.09
N GLU A 69 -5.32 -9.63 20.50
CA GLU A 69 -6.16 -8.53 20.02
C GLU A 69 -7.45 -8.47 20.85
N VAL A 70 -8.15 -7.33 20.78
CA VAL A 70 -9.47 -7.18 21.38
C VAL A 70 -10.49 -7.89 20.48
N GLY A 71 -11.29 -8.79 21.06
CA GLY A 71 -12.26 -9.62 20.34
C GLY A 71 -13.55 -8.90 19.95
N THR A 72 -13.88 -7.79 20.62
CA THR A 72 -15.15 -7.07 20.45
C THR A 72 -14.95 -5.57 20.27
N LYS A 73 -15.79 -4.95 19.43
CA LYS A 73 -15.87 -3.48 19.37
C LYS A 73 -16.70 -3.00 20.55
N MET A 74 -16.28 -1.94 21.21
CA MET A 74 -17.10 -1.28 22.23
C MET A 74 -18.35 -0.70 21.59
N SER A 75 -19.52 -1.00 22.17
CA SER A 75 -20.78 -0.38 21.73
C SER A 75 -21.01 0.92 22.49
N GLU A 76 -21.78 1.86 21.91
CA GLU A 76 -22.17 3.11 22.58
C GLU A 76 -22.97 2.86 23.88
N ARG A 77 -23.56 1.68 24.03
CA ARG A 77 -24.33 1.26 25.22
C ARG A 77 -23.44 0.67 26.32
N SER A 78 -22.18 0.35 26.01
CA SER A 78 -21.25 -0.26 26.93
C SER A 78 -20.54 0.83 27.73
N GLY A 79 -20.60 0.80 29.07
CA GLY A 79 -19.93 1.80 29.91
C GLY A 79 -18.40 1.66 29.97
N SER A 80 -17.88 0.46 29.73
CA SER A 80 -16.44 0.15 29.66
C SER A 80 -16.19 -1.13 28.86
N LEU A 81 -14.96 -1.31 28.38
CA LEU A 81 -14.48 -2.55 27.77
C LEU A 81 -13.26 -3.05 28.56
N TYR A 82 -13.44 -4.15 29.29
CA TYR A 82 -12.35 -4.79 30.01
C TYR A 82 -11.59 -5.73 29.05
N ILE A 83 -10.33 -5.39 28.79
CA ILE A 83 -9.50 -6.05 27.77
C ILE A 83 -9.26 -7.52 28.12
N GLU A 84 -9.04 -7.84 29.40
CA GLU A 84 -8.76 -9.22 29.83
C GLU A 84 -9.94 -10.17 29.55
N ASP A 85 -11.18 -9.70 29.72
CA ASP A 85 -12.39 -10.49 29.46
C ASP A 85 -12.71 -10.64 27.96
N ASN A 86 -12.13 -9.79 27.11
CA ASN A 86 -12.38 -9.73 25.68
C ASN A 86 -11.11 -10.01 24.85
N ARG A 87 -10.10 -10.62 25.45
CA ARG A 87 -8.82 -10.91 24.80
C ARG A 87 -8.97 -12.11 23.87
N GLN A 88 -8.61 -11.92 22.61
CA GLN A 88 -8.59 -12.96 21.60
C GLN A 88 -7.18 -13.14 21.04
N GLN A 89 -6.68 -14.38 21.02
CA GLN A 89 -5.46 -14.68 20.28
C GLN A 89 -5.79 -14.85 18.80
N ARG A 90 -5.15 -14.03 17.95
CA ARG A 90 -5.28 -14.12 16.51
C ARG A 90 -3.95 -14.47 15.88
N ALA A 91 -3.98 -15.48 15.03
CA ALA A 91 -2.86 -15.80 14.16
C ALA A 91 -2.85 -14.85 12.96
N SER A 92 -1.66 -14.46 12.53
CA SER A 92 -1.44 -13.73 11.29
C SER A 92 -0.39 -14.45 10.46
N MET A 93 -0.71 -14.76 9.22
CA MET A 93 0.22 -15.27 8.21
C MET A 93 0.71 -14.08 7.38
N LEU A 94 1.96 -13.70 7.64
CA LEU A 94 2.61 -12.48 7.18
C LEU A 94 3.71 -12.79 6.17
N LEU A 95 4.14 -11.77 5.43
CA LEU A 95 5.37 -11.84 4.68
C LEU A 95 6.56 -11.41 5.56
N LYS A 96 7.72 -11.99 5.29
CA LYS A 96 9.00 -11.69 5.95
C LYS A 96 10.02 -11.19 4.93
N ASP A 97 10.83 -10.24 5.36
CA ASP A 97 11.97 -9.67 4.63
C ASP A 97 11.62 -9.31 3.18
N VAL A 98 10.68 -8.37 3.03
CA VAL A 98 10.15 -7.99 1.72
C VAL A 98 10.92 -6.79 1.17
N ALA A 99 11.05 -6.75 -0.16
CA ALA A 99 11.48 -5.56 -0.87
C ALA A 99 10.78 -5.48 -2.23
N TYR A 100 10.39 -4.26 -2.61
CA TYR A 100 9.71 -3.98 -3.86
C TYR A 100 10.24 -2.69 -4.50
N ARG A 101 10.13 -2.59 -5.83
CA ARG A 101 10.31 -1.33 -6.55
C ARG A 101 8.97 -0.86 -7.09
N ILE A 102 8.57 0.34 -6.71
CA ILE A 102 7.36 1.00 -7.18
C ILE A 102 7.74 1.93 -8.32
N HIS A 103 7.09 1.77 -9.47
CA HIS A 103 7.13 2.73 -10.57
C HIS A 103 5.78 3.43 -10.64
N ALA A 104 5.79 4.74 -10.47
CA ALA A 104 4.57 5.52 -10.38
C ALA A 104 4.74 6.91 -10.98
N ASP A 105 3.62 7.50 -11.38
CA ASP A 105 3.54 8.92 -11.69
C ASP A 105 2.31 9.48 -10.94
N PHE A 106 2.06 10.77 -11.03
CA PHE A 106 0.81 11.35 -10.56
C PHE A 106 0.19 12.24 -11.63
N ASP A 107 -1.13 12.27 -11.63
CA ASP A 107 -1.92 13.14 -12.49
C ASP A 107 -2.44 14.31 -11.64
N MET A 108 -2.57 15.49 -12.26
CA MET A 108 -3.22 16.64 -11.62
C MET A 108 -4.73 16.39 -11.56
N THR A 109 -5.38 16.80 -10.48
CA THR A 109 -6.83 16.66 -10.30
C THR A 109 -7.56 17.98 -10.62
N SER A 110 -8.89 17.92 -10.67
CA SER A 110 -9.74 19.12 -10.77
C SER A 110 -9.69 20.03 -9.54
N GLU A 111 -9.07 19.58 -8.45
CA GLU A 111 -8.90 20.36 -7.22
C GLU A 111 -7.59 21.16 -7.19
N ALA A 112 -6.83 21.16 -8.30
CA ALA A 112 -5.62 21.96 -8.44
C ALA A 112 -5.95 23.47 -8.46
N GLY A 113 -5.31 24.24 -7.57
CA GLY A 113 -5.44 25.70 -7.54
C GLY A 113 -4.53 26.42 -8.54
N GLU A 114 -4.65 27.75 -8.61
CA GLU A 114 -3.95 28.62 -9.57
C GLU A 114 -2.40 28.54 -9.51
N GLY A 115 -1.83 28.06 -8.40
CA GLY A 115 -0.38 27.86 -8.23
C GLY A 115 0.07 26.39 -8.20
N ASP A 116 -0.81 25.44 -8.52
CA ASP A 116 -0.52 24.01 -8.48
C ASP A 116 -0.18 23.49 -9.87
N ASN A 117 0.99 22.86 -9.99
CA ASN A 117 1.44 22.27 -11.23
C ASN A 117 2.29 21.03 -10.97
N TYR A 118 2.47 20.24 -12.03
CA TYR A 118 3.21 18.98 -11.96
C TYR A 118 4.65 19.17 -11.47
N ILE A 119 5.38 20.15 -12.02
CA ILE A 119 6.80 20.38 -11.71
C ILE A 119 6.99 20.67 -10.22
N LYS A 120 6.15 21.55 -9.66
CA LYS A 120 6.15 21.90 -8.23
C LYS A 120 6.00 20.65 -7.35
N PHE A 121 5.02 19.80 -7.64
CA PHE A 121 4.78 18.60 -6.82
C PHE A 121 5.82 17.50 -7.07
N ALA A 122 6.33 17.37 -8.28
CA ALA A 122 7.40 16.44 -8.62
C ALA A 122 8.68 16.76 -7.85
N GLU A 123 9.10 18.03 -7.86
CA GLU A 123 10.27 18.48 -7.12
C GLU A 123 10.06 18.40 -5.60
N MET A 124 8.84 18.68 -5.12
CA MET A 124 8.49 18.49 -3.71
C MET A 124 8.60 17.03 -3.28
N PHE A 125 8.08 16.09 -4.07
CA PHE A 125 8.15 14.66 -3.80
C PHE A 125 9.60 14.18 -3.82
N LYS A 126 10.36 14.48 -4.88
CA LYS A 126 11.79 14.09 -4.98
C LYS A 126 12.59 14.58 -3.78
N ARG A 127 12.42 15.86 -3.40
CA ARG A 127 13.11 16.45 -2.25
C ARG A 127 12.77 15.73 -0.95
N ARG A 128 11.49 15.41 -0.72
CA ARG A 128 11.05 14.68 0.48
C ARG A 128 11.59 13.26 0.49
N ALA A 129 11.43 12.54 -0.61
CA ALA A 129 11.86 11.16 -0.73
C ALA A 129 13.40 11.02 -0.55
N LYS A 130 14.20 11.90 -1.16
CA LYS A 130 15.66 11.94 -0.99
C LYS A 130 16.11 12.21 0.44
N LYS A 131 15.34 12.99 1.20
CA LYS A 131 15.63 13.32 2.60
C LYS A 131 14.98 12.36 3.60
N GLY A 132 14.29 11.31 3.14
CA GLY A 132 13.52 10.41 4.00
C GLY A 132 12.36 11.09 4.73
N GLN A 133 11.85 12.22 4.22
CA GLN A 133 10.76 12.97 4.83
C GLN A 133 9.39 12.42 4.41
N TYR A 134 8.47 12.37 5.36
CA TYR A 134 7.10 11.92 5.17
C TYR A 134 6.15 12.67 6.12
N PHE A 135 4.86 12.68 5.79
CA PHE A 135 3.80 13.24 6.64
C PHE A 135 3.42 12.29 7.79
N HIS A 136 3.38 10.99 7.52
CA HIS A 136 3.27 9.93 8.51
C HIS A 136 4.18 8.77 8.09
N GLN A 137 4.62 7.97 9.06
CA GLN A 137 5.49 6.81 8.79
C GLN A 137 4.82 5.90 7.76
N PRO A 138 5.41 5.68 6.57
CA PRO A 138 4.88 4.71 5.62
C PRO A 138 4.98 3.30 6.20
N TYR A 139 4.05 2.43 5.83
CA TYR A 139 3.95 1.08 6.38
C TYR A 139 3.53 0.05 5.33
N LEU A 140 3.94 -1.20 5.52
CA LEU A 140 3.73 -2.32 4.61
C LEU A 140 2.41 -3.04 4.95
N GLY A 141 1.31 -2.37 4.60
CA GLY A 141 -0.07 -2.87 4.72
C GLY A 141 -0.71 -2.61 6.07
N CYS A 142 -0.07 -2.97 7.18
CA CYS A 142 -0.53 -2.65 8.54
C CYS A 142 0.46 -1.69 9.24
N ARG A 143 -0.02 -0.80 10.13
CA ARG A 143 0.80 0.24 10.80
C ARG A 143 1.92 -0.32 11.66
N GLU A 144 1.77 -1.56 12.10
CA GLU A 144 2.75 -2.32 12.88
C GLU A 144 4.04 -2.63 12.10
N PHE A 145 4.01 -2.51 10.77
CA PHE A 145 5.11 -2.89 9.88
C PHE A 145 5.65 -1.65 9.16
N PRO A 146 6.66 -0.96 9.71
CA PRO A 146 7.22 0.24 9.09
C PRO A 146 7.85 -0.09 7.72
N CYS A 147 7.68 0.82 6.77
CA CYS A 147 8.28 0.74 5.45
C CYS A 147 9.50 1.67 5.38
N HIS A 148 10.66 1.10 5.07
CA HIS A 148 11.82 1.86 4.62
C HIS A 148 11.69 2.16 3.13
N PHE A 149 12.16 3.32 2.69
CA PHE A 149 12.11 3.69 1.28
C PHE A 149 13.34 4.48 0.83
N ARG A 150 13.66 4.39 -0.45
CA ARG A 150 14.74 5.12 -1.12
C ARG A 150 14.29 5.50 -2.53
N LEU A 151 14.45 6.78 -2.87
CA LEU A 151 14.22 7.24 -4.25
C LEU A 151 15.42 6.83 -5.12
N LEU A 152 15.15 6.25 -6.28
CA LEU A 152 16.16 5.89 -7.28
C LEU A 152 16.07 6.83 -8.48
N GLU A 153 17.22 7.15 -9.09
CA GLU A 153 17.28 7.84 -10.37
C GLU A 153 17.06 6.84 -11.52
N LYS A 154 17.61 5.63 -11.39
CA LYS A 154 17.41 4.52 -12.31
C LYS A 154 17.06 3.24 -11.56
N ALA A 155 16.31 2.34 -12.21
CA ALA A 155 15.95 1.06 -11.61
C ALA A 155 17.18 0.21 -11.27
N GLU A 156 18.25 0.32 -12.07
CA GLU A 156 19.48 -0.45 -11.89
C GLU A 156 20.30 -0.02 -10.66
N ASP A 157 20.02 1.15 -10.07
CA ASP A 157 20.67 1.65 -8.85
C ASP A 157 20.17 0.95 -7.56
N GLY A 158 19.14 0.10 -7.71
CA GLY A 158 18.49 -0.63 -6.63
C GLY A 158 18.91 -2.10 -6.53
N LEU A 159 18.23 -2.85 -5.67
CA LEU A 159 18.35 -4.30 -5.61
C LEU A 159 17.95 -4.94 -6.95
N PRO A 160 18.59 -6.03 -7.38
CA PRO A 160 18.11 -6.77 -8.54
C PRO A 160 16.68 -7.24 -8.31
N ARG A 161 15.87 -7.28 -9.36
CA ARG A 161 14.56 -7.94 -9.29
C ARG A 161 14.72 -9.44 -9.27
N GLU A 162 13.81 -10.11 -8.58
CA GLU A 162 13.70 -11.57 -8.60
C GLU A 162 13.12 -12.07 -9.92
N ASP A 163 13.52 -13.26 -10.35
CA ASP A 163 12.95 -13.91 -11.52
C ASP A 163 11.72 -14.74 -11.13
N ILE A 164 10.62 -14.04 -10.82
CA ILE A 164 9.34 -14.65 -10.44
C ILE A 164 8.34 -14.47 -11.57
N THR A 165 7.97 -15.57 -12.22
CA THR A 165 6.86 -15.62 -13.17
C THR A 165 5.74 -16.47 -12.58
N GLN A 166 4.68 -15.82 -12.11
CA GLN A 166 3.60 -16.47 -11.39
C GLN A 166 2.28 -15.72 -11.55
N ASP A 167 1.18 -16.46 -11.66
CA ASP A 167 -0.18 -15.93 -11.49
C ASP A 167 -0.58 -16.01 -10.01
N PHE A 168 -0.83 -14.86 -9.39
CA PHE A 168 -1.25 -14.75 -7.99
C PHE A 168 -2.77 -14.75 -7.83
N GLY A 169 -3.51 -14.85 -8.93
CA GLY A 169 -4.97 -14.80 -8.94
C GLY A 169 -5.51 -13.39 -8.74
N PHE A 170 -6.77 -13.30 -8.32
CA PHE A 170 -7.39 -12.02 -8.00
C PHE A 170 -6.79 -11.44 -6.71
N MET A 171 -6.30 -10.20 -6.82
CA MET A 171 -5.78 -9.43 -5.71
C MET A 171 -6.48 -8.08 -5.63
N LEU A 172 -6.53 -7.51 -4.42
CA LEU A 172 -7.04 -6.16 -4.22
C LEU A 172 -6.22 -5.19 -5.08
N TYR A 173 -6.91 -4.46 -5.96
CA TYR A 173 -6.38 -3.35 -6.71
C TYR A 173 -6.36 -2.10 -5.84
N ASP A 174 -7.55 -1.64 -5.46
CA ASP A 174 -7.78 -0.44 -4.64
C ASP A 174 -9.19 -0.44 -4.05
N MET A 175 -9.52 0.58 -3.26
CA MET A 175 -10.88 0.83 -2.76
C MET A 175 -11.52 1.97 -3.56
N ASP A 176 -12.75 1.77 -4.03
CA ASP A 176 -13.56 2.81 -4.64
C ASP A 176 -14.37 3.55 -3.58
N PHE A 177 -14.06 4.83 -3.38
CA PHE A 177 -14.73 5.71 -2.43
C PHE A 177 -15.80 6.61 -3.07
N SER A 178 -16.09 6.46 -4.36
CA SER A 178 -17.04 7.33 -5.09
C SER A 178 -18.45 7.37 -4.49
N LYS A 179 -18.87 6.30 -3.80
CA LYS A 179 -20.16 6.17 -3.11
C LYS A 179 -20.09 6.46 -1.61
N SER A 180 -18.92 6.81 -1.10
CA SER A 180 -18.70 7.09 0.33
C SER A 180 -18.86 8.58 0.63
N ASP A 181 -19.35 8.91 1.82
CA ASP A 181 -19.27 10.29 2.32
C ASP A 181 -17.79 10.61 2.59
N PRO A 182 -17.31 11.84 2.34
CA PRO A 182 -15.93 12.22 2.67
C PRO A 182 -15.51 11.95 4.12
N ARG A 183 -16.48 11.89 5.05
CA ARG A 183 -16.29 11.61 6.47
C ARG A 183 -16.70 10.19 6.87
N ASP A 184 -17.28 9.41 5.97
CA ASP A 184 -17.67 8.01 6.22
C ASP A 184 -17.34 7.09 5.02
N SER A 185 -16.33 6.24 5.23
CA SER A 185 -15.89 5.23 4.27
C SER A 185 -16.67 3.91 4.30
N ASN A 186 -17.81 3.84 5.00
CA ASN A 186 -18.59 2.60 5.14
C ASN A 186 -19.09 2.02 3.81
N ASN A 187 -19.20 2.83 2.76
CA ASN A 187 -19.65 2.40 1.43
C ASN A 187 -18.49 2.19 0.44
N ALA A 188 -17.25 2.07 0.93
CA ALA A 188 -16.10 1.85 0.05
C ALA A 188 -16.15 0.43 -0.54
N GLU A 189 -16.11 0.32 -1.86
CA GLU A 189 -16.19 -0.96 -2.56
C GLU A 189 -14.80 -1.45 -2.98
N PRO A 190 -14.40 -2.69 -2.66
CA PRO A 190 -13.10 -3.20 -3.07
C PRO A 190 -13.07 -3.49 -4.57
N MET A 191 -12.04 -3.00 -5.24
CA MET A 191 -11.74 -3.28 -6.64
C MET A 191 -10.67 -4.36 -6.72
N PHE A 192 -10.82 -5.32 -7.62
CA PHE A 192 -9.87 -6.43 -7.80
C PHE A 192 -9.31 -6.46 -9.21
N TYR A 193 -8.11 -7.04 -9.36
CA TYR A 193 -7.50 -7.31 -10.66
C TYR A 193 -6.79 -8.66 -10.64
N GLN A 194 -6.61 -9.27 -11.82
CA GLN A 194 -5.79 -10.46 -11.95
C GLN A 194 -4.32 -10.07 -11.83
N CYS A 195 -3.67 -10.45 -10.74
CA CYS A 195 -2.27 -10.13 -10.49
C CYS A 195 -1.37 -11.21 -11.07
N LYS A 196 -0.54 -10.84 -12.04
CA LYS A 196 0.49 -11.70 -12.64
C LYS A 196 1.84 -11.01 -12.58
N ALA A 197 2.85 -11.74 -12.14
CA ALA A 197 4.24 -11.35 -12.29
C ALA A 197 4.85 -12.08 -13.50
N ILE A 198 5.63 -11.35 -14.30
CA ILE A 198 6.48 -11.89 -15.36
C ILE A 198 7.89 -11.34 -15.12
N ASN A 199 8.86 -12.22 -14.89
CA ASN A 199 10.24 -11.88 -14.55
C ASN A 199 10.31 -10.86 -13.40
N GLY A 200 9.53 -11.10 -12.34
CA GLY A 200 9.41 -10.26 -11.16
C GLY A 200 8.62 -8.97 -11.34
N VAL A 201 8.05 -8.70 -12.52
CA VAL A 201 7.31 -7.46 -12.81
C VAL A 201 5.81 -7.72 -12.83
N ILE A 202 5.08 -6.95 -12.02
CA ILE A 202 3.63 -6.88 -12.01
C ILE A 202 3.21 -5.59 -12.70
N THR A 203 2.60 -5.70 -13.88
CA THR A 203 2.02 -4.56 -14.59
C THR A 203 0.68 -4.20 -13.96
N VAL A 204 0.54 -2.96 -13.50
CA VAL A 204 -0.69 -2.51 -12.84
C VAL A 204 -1.64 -1.92 -13.90
N PRO A 205 -2.86 -2.46 -14.06
CA PRO A 205 -3.81 -1.93 -15.02
C PRO A 205 -4.18 -0.49 -14.64
N GLN A 206 -4.30 0.37 -15.65
CA GLN A 206 -4.70 1.75 -15.42
C GLN A 206 -6.21 1.80 -15.36
N LEU A 207 -6.76 2.37 -14.28
CA LEU A 207 -8.19 2.67 -14.24
C LEU A 207 -8.47 3.75 -15.27
N ILE A 208 -9.17 3.38 -16.34
CA ILE A 208 -9.79 4.36 -17.22
C ILE A 208 -10.87 5.01 -16.35
N ALA A 209 -10.71 6.30 -16.06
CA ALA A 209 -11.73 7.07 -15.35
C ALA A 209 -13.06 6.86 -16.09
N ARG A 210 -14.03 6.23 -15.43
CA ARG A 210 -15.40 6.25 -15.93
C ARG A 210 -15.80 7.74 -15.94
N ARG A 211 -16.04 8.26 -17.14
CA ARG A 211 -16.58 9.60 -17.37
C ARG A 211 -17.90 9.78 -16.64
#